data_AF-A0A1J5F8G8-F1
#
_entry.id   AF-A0A1J5F8G8-F1
#
_cell.length_a   1.000
_cell.length_b   1.000
_cell.length_c   1.000
_cell.angle_alpha   90.00
_cell.angle_beta   90.00
_cell.angle_gamma   90.00
#
_symmetry.space_group_name_H-M   'P 1'
#
loop_
_entity.id
_entity.type
_entity.pdbx_description
1 polymer ?
#
loop_
_entity_poly.entity_id
_entity_poly.type
_entity_poly.pdbx_seq_one_letter_code
_entity_poly.pdbx_strand_id
1 'polypeptide(L)'
;MRKFIFIILIFLLGSFGSYLFLSIQNPAFEKFSPEAMYQRIIKERDFAINQAVARGDYKCCINPPCTMCYLEANQWNNFIAGTCACDDLIAKGEKPCPQCEKGFIKDTGYSCEFNSQNCEE
;
A
#
# COMPACT_ATOMS: atom_id res chain seq x y z
N MET A 1 -51.49 -21.91 -1.12
CA MET A 1 -50.88 -20.79 -0.36
C MET A 1 -49.92 -21.25 0.74
N ARG A 2 -50.30 -22.12 1.67
CA ARG A 2 -49.41 -22.62 2.76
C ARG A 2 -48.05 -23.17 2.28
N LYS A 3 -48.03 -23.98 1.22
CA LYS A 3 -46.77 -24.56 0.69
C LYS A 3 -45.80 -23.51 0.13
N PHE A 4 -46.31 -22.43 -0.46
CA PHE A 4 -45.49 -21.31 -0.96
C PHE A 4 -44.89 -20.48 0.18
N ILE A 5 -45.65 -20.28 1.26
CA ILE A 5 -45.17 -19.57 2.46
C ILE A 5 -43.98 -20.31 3.10
N PHE A 6 -44.01 -21.64 3.16
CA PHE A 6 -42.89 -22.44 3.68
C PHE A 6 -41.61 -22.31 2.84
N ILE A 7 -41.73 -22.29 1.51
CA ILE A 7 -40.56 -22.14 0.62
C ILE A 7 -39.91 -20.76 0.82
N ILE A 8 -40.71 -19.71 0.93
CA ILE A 8 -40.22 -18.34 1.18
C ILE A 8 -39.50 -18.25 2.53
N LEU A 9 -40.05 -18.88 3.57
CA LEU A 9 -39.41 -18.89 4.90
C LEU A 9 -38.06 -19.61 4.90
N ILE A 10 -37.93 -20.72 4.17
CA ILE A 10 -36.64 -21.43 4.05
C ILE A 10 -35.60 -20.58 3.32
N PHE A 11 -36.01 -19.88 2.25
CA PHE A 11 -35.11 -18.96 1.54
C PHE A 11 -34.66 -17.78 2.41
N LEU A 12 -35.56 -17.21 3.20
CA LEU A 12 -35.24 -16.12 4.12
C LEU A 12 -34.31 -16.58 5.26
N LEU A 13 -34.57 -17.76 5.85
CA LEU A 13 -33.70 -18.34 6.87
C LEU A 13 -32.31 -18.70 6.31
N GLY A 14 -32.26 -19.24 5.09
CA GLY A 14 -31.00 -19.58 4.41
C GLY A 14 -30.18 -18.34 4.05
N SER A 15 -30.83 -17.26 3.56
CA SER A 15 -30.13 -16.02 3.24
C SER A 15 -29.64 -15.30 4.50
N PHE A 16 -30.44 -15.31 5.57
CA PHE A 16 -30.08 -14.71 6.85
C PHE A 16 -28.92 -15.46 7.52
N GLY A 17 -28.95 -16.80 7.50
CA GLY A 17 -27.85 -17.62 8.00
C GLY A 17 -26.55 -17.41 7.21
N SER A 18 -26.63 -17.29 5.89
CA SER A 18 -25.46 -17.00 5.04
C SER A 18 -24.91 -15.60 5.27
N TYR A 19 -25.78 -14.60 5.47
CA TYR A 19 -25.40 -13.23 5.80
C TYR A 19 -24.66 -13.16 7.14
N LEU A 20 -25.16 -13.86 8.18
CA LEU A 20 -24.49 -13.92 9.49
C LEU A 20 -23.16 -14.69 9.44
N PHE A 21 -23.05 -15.72 8.62
CA PHE A 21 -21.79 -16.45 8.45
C PHE A 21 -20.71 -15.60 7.77
N LEU A 22 -21.09 -14.79 6.78
CA LEU A 22 -20.19 -13.88 6.08
C LEU A 22 -19.83 -12.63 6.88
N SER A 23 -20.70 -12.16 7.78
CA SER A 23 -20.44 -10.96 8.59
C SER A 23 -19.47 -11.18 9.76
N ILE A 24 -19.13 -12.43 10.08
CA ILE A 24 -18.21 -12.80 11.18
C ILE A 24 -16.75 -12.92 10.73
N GLN A 25 -16.41 -12.81 9.44
CA GLN A 25 -15.08 -13.22 8.99
C GLN A 25 -14.14 -12.08 8.58
N ASN A 26 -13.39 -11.56 9.56
CA ASN A 26 -11.94 -11.44 9.38
C ASN A 26 -11.20 -11.86 10.67
N PRO A 27 -11.25 -13.16 11.05
CA PRO A 27 -10.70 -13.66 12.31
C PRO A 27 -9.17 -13.49 12.41
N ALA A 28 -8.54 -13.10 11.30
CA ALA A 28 -7.12 -12.83 11.23
C ALA A 28 -6.68 -11.67 12.12
N PHE A 29 -7.55 -10.70 12.42
CA PHE A 29 -7.21 -9.55 13.26
C PHE A 29 -7.90 -9.50 14.62
N GLU A 30 -9.01 -10.22 14.82
CA GLU A 30 -9.81 -10.15 16.05
C GLU A 30 -9.06 -10.47 17.35
N LYS A 31 -7.99 -11.27 17.27
CA LYS A 31 -7.20 -11.70 18.44
C LYS A 31 -6.02 -10.79 18.76
N PHE A 32 -5.75 -9.78 17.94
CA PHE A 32 -4.59 -8.93 18.12
C PHE A 32 -4.94 -7.70 18.96
N SER A 33 -3.99 -7.29 19.82
CA SER A 33 -4.00 -5.92 20.35
C SER A 33 -3.77 -4.93 19.21
N PRO A 34 -4.18 -3.65 19.35
CA PRO A 34 -3.92 -2.63 18.34
C PRO A 34 -2.44 -2.57 17.90
N GLU A 35 -1.51 -2.71 18.85
CA GLU A 35 -0.07 -2.76 18.56
C GLU A 35 0.29 -3.98 17.71
N ALA A 36 -0.22 -5.17 18.04
CA ALA A 36 0.05 -6.37 17.27
C ALA A 36 -0.56 -6.30 15.86
N MET A 37 -1.71 -5.63 15.69
CA MET A 37 -2.28 -5.36 14.36
C MET A 37 -1.36 -4.45 13.54
N TYR A 38 -0.88 -3.36 14.16
CA TYR A 38 0.06 -2.44 13.51
C TYR A 38 1.33 -3.14 13.05
N GLN A 39 1.98 -3.89 13.94
CA GLN A 39 3.21 -4.64 13.61
C GLN A 39 2.98 -5.65 12.49
N ARG A 40 1.82 -6.33 12.48
CA ARG A 40 1.47 -7.25 11.40
C ARG A 40 1.35 -6.50 10.06
N ILE A 41 0.63 -5.38 10.01
CA ILE A 41 0.47 -4.59 8.78
C ILE A 41 1.83 -4.12 8.24
N ILE A 42 2.69 -3.60 9.12
CA ILE A 42 4.04 -3.16 8.74
C ILE A 42 4.84 -4.32 8.13
N LYS A 43 4.85 -5.48 8.79
CA LYS A 43 5.58 -6.66 8.30
C LYS A 43 5.09 -7.15 6.94
N GLU A 44 3.78 -7.27 6.77
CA GLU A 44 3.18 -7.74 5.50
C GLU A 44 3.45 -6.75 4.37
N ARG A 45 3.34 -5.44 4.64
CA ARG A 45 3.66 -4.38 3.68
C ARG A 45 5.13 -4.44 3.25
N ASP A 46 6.05 -4.50 4.22
CA ASP A 46 7.49 -4.48 3.92
C ASP A 46 7.92 -5.75 3.17
N PHE A 47 7.32 -6.91 3.50
CA PHE A 47 7.49 -8.13 2.72
C PHE A 47 7.03 -7.94 1.27
N ALA A 48 5.84 -7.36 1.06
CA ALA A 48 5.31 -7.18 -0.27
C ALA A 48 6.11 -6.17 -1.11
N ILE A 49 6.63 -5.12 -0.49
CA ILE A 49 7.59 -4.18 -1.10
C ILE A 49 8.87 -4.92 -1.53
N ASN A 50 9.46 -5.72 -0.64
CA ASN A 50 10.67 -6.48 -0.97
C ASN A 50 10.45 -7.43 -2.14
N GLN A 51 9.28 -8.08 -2.21
CA GLN A 51 8.90 -8.91 -3.35
C GLN A 51 8.71 -8.11 -4.64
N ALA A 52 8.20 -6.89 -4.56
CA ALA A 52 8.08 -6.00 -5.72
C ALA A 52 9.47 -5.49 -6.20
N VAL A 53 10.38 -5.19 -5.27
CA VAL A 53 11.78 -4.86 -5.59
C VAL A 53 12.46 -6.03 -6.29
N ALA A 54 12.34 -7.25 -5.75
CA ALA A 54 12.95 -8.44 -6.33
C ALA A 54 12.44 -8.76 -7.75
N ARG A 55 11.20 -8.38 -8.06
CA ARG A 55 10.60 -8.51 -9.40
C ARG A 55 10.97 -7.38 -10.35
N GLY A 56 11.58 -6.31 -9.85
CA GLY A 56 11.88 -5.10 -10.63
C GLY A 56 10.68 -4.14 -10.78
N ASP A 57 9.55 -4.44 -10.12
CA ASP A 57 8.33 -3.64 -10.16
C ASP A 57 8.42 -2.39 -9.24
N TYR A 58 9.43 -2.34 -8.37
CA TYR A 58 9.57 -1.29 -7.35
C TYR A 58 10.94 -0.62 -7.41
N LYS A 59 11.08 0.37 -8.29
CA LYS A 59 12.31 1.13 -8.52
C LYS A 59 12.37 2.38 -7.65
N CYS A 60 12.59 2.17 -6.36
CA CYS A 60 12.73 3.25 -5.38
C CYS A 60 14.17 3.78 -5.38
N CYS A 61 14.31 5.09 -5.15
CA CYS A 61 15.61 5.78 -5.19
C CYS A 61 16.39 5.75 -3.85
N ILE A 62 15.78 5.23 -2.78
CA ILE A 62 16.36 5.18 -1.42
C ILE A 62 16.38 3.75 -0.88
N ASN A 63 17.30 3.50 0.07
CA ASN A 63 17.42 2.24 0.79
C ASN A 63 17.33 2.50 2.31
N PRO A 64 16.36 1.92 3.05
CA PRO A 64 15.34 0.97 2.60
C PRO A 64 14.29 1.58 1.66
N PRO A 65 13.64 0.77 0.81
CA PRO A 65 12.61 1.25 -0.11
C PRO A 65 11.50 2.00 0.64
N CYS A 66 11.07 3.11 0.06
CA CYS A 66 10.01 3.94 0.61
C CYS A 66 8.68 3.17 0.61
N THR A 67 7.74 3.52 1.49
CA THR A 67 6.43 2.82 1.56
C THR A 67 5.32 3.57 0.84
N MET A 68 5.55 4.84 0.52
CA MET A 68 4.54 5.73 -0.06
C MET A 68 4.06 5.24 -1.42
N CYS A 69 4.98 4.85 -2.31
CA CYS A 69 4.62 4.42 -3.66
C CYS A 69 3.85 3.10 -3.67
N TYR A 70 3.97 2.28 -2.64
CA TYR A 70 3.37 0.95 -2.61
C TYR A 70 1.84 0.97 -2.44
N LEU A 71 1.28 1.92 -1.69
CA LEU A 71 -0.11 1.83 -1.20
C LEU A 71 -1.17 2.14 -2.27
N GLU A 72 -1.11 3.30 -2.90
CA GLU A 72 -2.15 3.79 -3.81
C GLU A 72 -1.57 4.17 -5.16
N ALA A 73 -2.37 4.08 -6.23
CA ALA A 73 -2.00 4.58 -7.56
C ALA A 73 -1.75 6.10 -7.50
N ASN A 74 -0.58 6.55 -7.99
CA ASN A 74 -0.15 7.94 -7.99
C ASN A 74 0.88 8.18 -9.11
N GLN A 75 1.28 9.43 -9.31
CA GLN A 75 2.23 9.77 -10.38
C GLN A 75 3.61 9.07 -10.25
N TRP A 76 4.08 8.80 -9.02
CA TRP A 76 5.40 8.20 -8.77
C TRP A 76 5.44 6.67 -8.90
N ASN A 77 4.29 6.03 -9.12
CA ASN A 77 4.18 4.62 -9.46
C ASN A 77 3.45 4.39 -10.80
N ASN A 78 3.49 5.40 -11.70
CA ASN A 78 2.80 5.36 -12.99
C ASN A 78 1.32 5.00 -12.88
N PHE A 79 0.67 5.41 -11.79
CA PHE A 79 -0.73 5.12 -11.48
C PHE A 79 -1.04 3.62 -11.32
N ILE A 80 -0.05 2.82 -10.90
CA ILE A 80 -0.21 1.39 -10.61
C ILE A 80 0.16 1.14 -9.15
N ALA A 81 -0.83 0.85 -8.31
CA ALA A 81 -0.62 0.49 -6.91
C ALA A 81 0.30 -0.75 -6.77
N GLY A 82 1.09 -0.80 -5.70
CA GLY A 82 2.06 -1.88 -5.47
C GLY A 82 3.39 -1.75 -6.24
N THR A 83 3.58 -0.69 -7.02
CA THR A 83 4.78 -0.45 -7.83
C THR A 83 5.50 0.85 -7.43
N CYS A 84 6.68 1.11 -8.00
CA CYS A 84 7.38 2.38 -7.87
C CYS A 84 8.24 2.64 -9.11
N ALA A 85 8.21 3.88 -9.61
CA ALA A 85 8.97 4.32 -10.77
C ALA A 85 9.87 5.54 -10.46
N CYS A 86 10.09 5.86 -9.18
CA CYS A 86 10.81 7.08 -8.79
C CYS A 86 12.18 7.20 -9.45
N ASP A 87 12.96 6.12 -9.50
CA ASP A 87 14.29 6.13 -10.12
C ASP A 87 14.23 6.50 -11.60
N ASP A 88 13.30 5.90 -12.35
CA ASP A 88 13.07 6.19 -13.78
C ASP A 88 12.58 7.65 -13.99
N LEU A 89 11.76 8.17 -13.09
CA LEU A 89 11.23 9.54 -13.17
C LEU A 89 12.33 10.57 -12.88
N ILE A 90 13.16 10.33 -11.87
CA ILE A 90 14.31 11.19 -11.55
C ILE A 90 15.32 11.21 -12.70
N ALA A 91 15.60 10.05 -13.31
CA ALA A 91 16.48 9.97 -14.47
C ALA A 91 15.99 10.79 -15.68
N LYS A 92 14.68 11.09 -15.76
CA LYS A 92 14.07 11.96 -16.78
C LYS A 92 14.02 13.44 -16.38
N GLY A 93 14.49 13.79 -15.18
CA GLY A 93 14.39 15.14 -14.62
C GLY A 93 13.01 15.47 -14.04
N GLU A 94 12.16 14.47 -13.79
CA GLU A 94 10.88 14.68 -13.12
C GLU A 94 11.03 14.81 -11.60
N LYS A 95 10.02 15.40 -10.96
CA LYS A 95 10.05 15.66 -9.52
C LYS A 95 10.01 14.34 -8.71
N PRO A 96 10.95 14.12 -7.78
CA PRO A 96 10.94 12.93 -6.92
C PRO A 96 9.72 12.91 -6.00
N CYS A 97 9.42 11.73 -5.44
CA CYS A 97 8.43 11.66 -4.38
C CYS A 97 8.97 12.33 -3.09
N PRO A 98 8.11 12.84 -2.19
CA PRO A 98 8.53 13.51 -0.97
C PRO A 98 9.45 12.68 -0.04
N GLN A 99 9.38 11.34 -0.10
CA GLN A 99 10.28 10.47 0.68
C GLN A 99 11.66 10.36 0.01
N CYS A 100 11.70 10.28 -1.33
CA CYS A 100 12.93 10.33 -2.10
C CYS A 100 13.65 11.68 -1.91
N GLU A 101 12.91 12.80 -2.01
CA GLU A 101 13.45 14.15 -1.80
C GLU A 101 14.16 14.29 -0.45
N LYS A 102 13.53 13.81 0.64
CA LYS A 102 14.14 13.81 1.98
C LYS A 102 15.35 12.87 2.11
N GLY A 103 15.35 11.75 1.39
CA GLY A 103 16.46 10.81 1.39
C GLY A 103 17.71 11.39 0.74
N PHE A 104 17.54 11.98 -0.45
CA PHE A 104 18.64 12.68 -1.13
C PHE A 104 19.27 13.75 -0.25
N ILE A 105 18.46 14.55 0.46
CA ILE A 105 18.95 15.60 1.36
C ILE A 105 19.80 15.03 2.51
N LYS A 106 19.44 13.86 3.04
CA LYS A 106 20.17 13.22 4.14
C LYS A 106 21.49 12.61 3.69
N ASP A 107 21.52 12.03 2.49
CA ASP A 107 22.69 11.30 1.98
C ASP A 107 23.73 12.25 1.37
N THR A 108 23.32 13.41 0.87
CA THR A 108 24.24 14.44 0.33
C THR A 108 24.64 15.50 1.35
N GLY A 109 23.93 15.62 2.48
CA GLY A 109 24.12 16.72 3.44
C GLY A 109 23.57 18.07 2.96
N TYR A 110 22.99 18.13 1.76
CA TYR A 110 22.47 19.36 1.15
C TYR A 110 20.94 19.34 1.05
N SER A 111 20.28 20.36 1.61
CA SER A 111 18.84 20.59 1.41
C SER A 111 18.57 21.25 0.05
N CYS A 112 18.64 20.49 -1.03
CA CYS A 112 18.34 21.02 -2.35
C CYS A 112 16.81 21.04 -2.56
N GLU A 113 16.20 22.22 -2.61
CA GLU A 113 14.91 22.37 -3.28
C GLU A 113 15.10 22.01 -4.76
N PHE A 114 14.35 21.02 -5.24
CA PHE A 114 14.50 20.36 -6.55
C PHE A 114 14.32 21.29 -7.79
N ASN A 115 14.27 22.61 -7.59
CA ASN A 115 14.06 23.63 -8.62
C ASN A 115 15.10 24.77 -8.61
N SER A 116 16.12 24.72 -7.76
CA SER A 116 17.19 25.72 -7.73
C SER A 116 18.44 25.17 -8.42
N GLN A 117 18.79 25.71 -9.58
CA GLN A 117 20.04 25.40 -10.30
C GLN A 117 21.33 25.85 -9.58
N ASN A 118 21.23 26.35 -8.35
CA ASN A 118 22.39 26.74 -7.56
C ASN A 118 22.38 25.95 -6.24
N CYS A 119 23.28 24.97 -6.15
CA CYS A 119 23.68 24.36 -4.88
C CYS A 119 25.02 25.02 -4.51
N GLU A 120 25.04 25.82 -3.45
CA GLU A 120 26.29 26.29 -2.84
C GLU A 120 26.69 25.32 -1.72
N GLU A 121 28.01 25.11 -1.60
CA GLU A 121 28.68 24.16 -0.70
C GLU A 121 28.45 24.41 0.80
#